data_AF-K2ELS0-F1
#
_entry.id   AF-K2ELS0-F1
#
_cell.length_a   1.000
_cell.length_b   1.000
_cell.length_c   1.000
_cell.angle_alpha   90.00
_cell.angle_beta   90.00
_cell.angle_gamma   90.00
#
_symmetry.space_group_name_H-M   'P 1'
#
loop_
_entity.id
_entity.type
_entity.pdbx_description
1 polymer ?
#
loop_
_entity_poly.entity_id
_entity_poly.type
_entity_poly.pdbx_seq_one_letter_code
_entity_poly.pdbx_strand_id
1 'polypeptide(L)'
;MFKIFKRYYSFIFHYKAACAFFVVALLISNVAWAYLPVFYKSFTEAIQKSASFEALLFILLAYIGLRFLELVGHILTYAVADWVVIRASRDARI
;
A
#
# COMPACT_ATOMS: atom_id res chain seq x y z
N MET A 1 -15.75 19.27 -22.80
CA MET A 1 -15.41 18.57 -21.55
C MET A 1 -14.59 17.29 -21.75
N PHE A 2 -15.03 16.32 -22.57
CA PHE A 2 -14.27 15.08 -22.82
C PHE A 2 -12.82 15.28 -23.31
N LYS A 3 -12.58 16.30 -24.15
CA LYS A 3 -11.24 16.66 -24.62
C LYS A 3 -10.30 17.08 -23.47
N ILE A 4 -10.83 17.72 -22.43
CA ILE A 4 -10.07 18.16 -21.25
C ILE A 4 -9.73 16.95 -20.39
N PHE A 5 -10.70 16.06 -20.12
CA PHE A 5 -10.45 14.81 -19.40
C PHE A 5 -9.42 13.93 -20.11
N LYS A 6 -9.49 13.79 -21.43
CA LYS A 6 -8.54 12.99 -22.19
C LYS A 6 -7.11 13.54 -22.09
N ARG A 7 -6.95 14.86 -22.06
CA ARG A 7 -5.64 15.51 -21.88
C ARG A 7 -5.14 15.39 -20.45
N TYR A 8 -6.04 15.51 -19.47
CA TYR A 8 -5.73 15.30 -18.06
C TYR A 8 -5.29 13.85 -17.79
N TYR A 9 -6.00 12.84 -18.29
CA TYR A 9 -5.62 11.44 -18.10
C TYR A 9 -4.49 10.95 -19.01
N SER A 10 -3.98 11.79 -19.93
CA SER A 10 -2.89 11.36 -20.81
C SER A 10 -1.60 11.05 -20.06
N PHE A 11 -1.39 11.67 -18.88
CA PHE A 11 -0.22 11.38 -18.04
C PHE A 11 -0.19 9.92 -17.58
N ILE A 12 -1.34 9.26 -17.41
CA ILE A 12 -1.40 7.84 -17.02
C ILE A 12 -0.70 6.98 -18.09
N PHE A 13 -0.94 7.30 -19.36
CA PHE A 13 -0.32 6.60 -20.49
C PHE A 13 1.15 7.00 -20.67
N HIS A 14 1.51 8.24 -20.35
CA HIS A 14 2.89 8.73 -20.41
C HIS A 14 3.78 8.11 -19.31
N TYR A 15 3.26 8.02 -18.08
CA TYR A 15 3.95 7.51 -16.89
C TYR A 15 3.50 6.10 -16.50
N LYS A 16 3.17 5.26 -17.49
CA LYS A 16 2.60 3.90 -17.32
C LYS A 16 3.34 3.02 -16.30
N ALA A 17 4.67 3.07 -16.30
CA ALA A 17 5.48 2.27 -15.37
C ALA A 17 5.34 2.75 -13.92
N ALA A 18 5.32 4.07 -13.70
CA ALA A 18 5.13 4.63 -12.37
C ALA A 18 3.69 4.43 -11.87
N CYS A 19 2.68 4.54 -12.75
CA CYS A 19 1.31 4.20 -12.40
C CYS A 19 1.17 2.71 -12.06
N ALA A 20 1.81 1.80 -12.81
CA ALA A 20 1.80 0.38 -12.48
C ALA A 20 2.45 0.11 -11.12
N PHE A 21 3.62 0.72 -10.86
CA PHE A 21 4.30 0.61 -9.57
C PHE A 21 3.46 1.19 -8.41
N PHE A 22 2.80 2.34 -8.63
CA PHE A 22 1.86 2.93 -7.68
C PHE A 22 0.73 1.96 -7.33
N VAL A 23 0.10 1.33 -8.33
CA VAL A 23 -0.97 0.35 -8.11
C VAL A 23 -0.45 -0.85 -7.31
N VAL A 24 0.75 -1.35 -7.62
CA VAL A 24 1.35 -2.47 -6.87
C VAL A 24 1.63 -2.08 -5.42
N ALA A 25 2.23 -0.91 -5.16
CA ALA A 25 2.48 -0.42 -3.81
C ALA A 25 1.18 -0.23 -3.01
N LEU A 26 0.16 0.31 -3.67
CA LEU A 26 -1.18 0.49 -3.09
C LEU A 26 -1.83 -0.85 -2.75
N LEU A 27 -1.71 -1.86 -3.62
CA LEU A 27 -2.24 -3.20 -3.36
C LEU A 27 -1.54 -3.86 -2.17
N ILE A 28 -0.21 -3.79 -2.10
CA ILE A 28 0.57 -4.34 -0.98
C ILE A 28 0.09 -3.71 0.34
N SER A 29 -0.03 -2.37 0.36
CA SER A 29 -0.50 -1.64 1.53
C SER A 29 -1.92 -2.05 1.95
N ASN A 30 -2.86 -2.11 1.01
CA ASN A 30 -4.25 -2.46 1.31
C ASN A 30 -4.42 -3.92 1.73
N VAL A 31 -3.67 -4.84 1.14
CA VAL A 31 -3.67 -6.25 1.55
C VAL A 31 -3.17 -6.36 2.99
N ALA A 32 -2.06 -5.69 3.32
CA ALA A 32 -1.54 -5.69 4.68
C ALA A 32 -2.55 -5.13 5.70
N TRP A 33 -3.23 -4.03 5.35
CA TRP A 33 -4.28 -3.44 6.18
C TRP A 33 -5.50 -4.36 6.34
N ALA A 34 -5.93 -5.04 5.27
CA ALA A 34 -7.05 -5.97 5.31
C ALA A 34 -6.80 -7.22 6.16
N TYR A 35 -5.53 -7.58 6.41
CA TYR A 35 -5.15 -8.71 7.26
C TYR A 35 -5.14 -8.38 8.77
N LEU A 36 -5.29 -7.11 9.16
CA LEU A 36 -5.31 -6.69 10.57
C LEU A 36 -6.36 -7.44 11.43
N PRO A 37 -7.61 -7.65 10.97
CA PRO A 37 -8.62 -8.40 11.72
C PRO A 37 -8.24 -9.87 11.91
N VAL A 38 -7.53 -10.46 10.94
CA VAL A 38 -7.05 -11.85 11.00
C VAL A 38 -6.04 -12.00 12.13
N PHE A 39 -5.11 -11.05 12.27
CA PHE A 39 -4.18 -11.03 13.40
C PHE A 39 -4.93 -11.01 14.74
N TYR A 40 -5.89 -10.11 14.92
CA TYR A 40 -6.62 -9.98 16.18
C TYR A 40 -7.33 -11.28 16.55
N LYS A 41 -7.93 -11.94 15.57
CA LYS A 41 -8.54 -13.26 15.75
C LYS A 41 -7.50 -14.31 16.15
N SER A 42 -6.42 -14.45 15.39
CA SER A 42 -5.38 -15.45 15.68
C SER A 42 -4.72 -15.26 17.05
N PHE A 43 -4.50 -14.01 17.45
CA PHE A 43 -3.90 -13.68 18.73
C PHE A 43 -4.84 -14.01 19.91
N THR A 44 -6.11 -13.63 19.82
CA THR A 44 -7.10 -13.93 20.87
C THR A 44 -7.36 -15.43 20.99
N GLU A 45 -7.46 -16.16 19.87
CA GLU A 45 -7.59 -17.62 19.88
C GLU A 45 -6.36 -18.32 20.48
N ALA A 46 -5.15 -17.84 20.19
CA ALA A 46 -3.92 -18.40 20.76
C ALA A 46 -3.88 -18.22 22.29
N ILE A 47 -4.30 -17.06 22.79
CA ILE A 47 -4.42 -16.81 24.24
C ILE A 47 -5.46 -17.75 24.87
N GLN A 48 -6.65 -17.86 24.28
CA GLN A 48 -7.72 -18.71 24.80
C GLN A 48 -7.33 -20.19 24.86
N LYS A 49 -6.54 -20.66 23.89
CA LYS A 49 -6.03 -22.03 23.84
C LYS A 49 -4.80 -22.25 24.71
N SER A 50 -4.39 -21.27 25.52
CA SER A 50 -3.18 -21.33 26.34
C SER A 50 -1.93 -21.72 25.53
N ALA A 51 -1.79 -21.12 24.33
CA ALA A 51 -0.65 -21.38 23.46
C ALA A 51 0.68 -21.03 24.14
N SER A 52 1.76 -21.69 23.73
CA SER A 52 3.10 -21.41 24.25
C SER A 52 3.53 -19.97 23.98
N PHE A 53 4.43 -19.46 24.80
CA PHE A 53 5.01 -18.13 24.64
C PHE A 53 5.62 -17.93 23.24
N GLU A 54 6.32 -18.96 22.71
CA GLU A 54 6.91 -18.93 21.37
C GLU A 54 5.87 -18.71 20.27
N ALA A 55 4.69 -19.36 20.38
CA ALA A 55 3.62 -19.19 19.41
C ALA A 55 3.04 -17.76 19.45
N LEU A 56 2.85 -17.20 20.65
CA LEU A 56 2.40 -15.81 20.82
C LEU A 56 3.43 -14.82 20.27
N LEU A 57 4.72 -15.05 20.53
CA LEU A 57 5.81 -14.22 20.01
C LEU A 57 5.87 -14.27 18.49
N PHE A 58 5.71 -15.46 17.89
CA PHE A 58 5.66 -15.62 16.43
C PHE A 58 4.50 -14.84 15.81
N ILE A 59 3.30 -14.94 16.38
CA ILE A 59 2.11 -14.20 15.91
C ILE A 59 2.36 -12.69 15.98
N LEU A 60 2.98 -12.21 17.06
CA LEU A 60 3.32 -10.80 17.23
C LEU A 60 4.37 -10.33 16.21
N LEU A 61 5.43 -11.12 15.99
CA LEU A 61 6.48 -10.79 15.02
C LEU A 61 5.91 -10.77 13.59
N ALA A 62 5.04 -11.72 13.24
CA ALA A 62 4.36 -11.73 11.95
C ALA A 62 3.52 -10.45 11.76
N TYR A 63 2.83 -9.99 12.79
CA TYR A 63 2.08 -8.74 12.76
C TYR A 63 2.97 -7.51 12.58
N ILE A 64 4.06 -7.42 13.32
CA ILE A 64 5.02 -6.31 13.19
C ILE A 64 5.57 -6.28 11.75
N GLY A 65 5.93 -7.43 11.19
CA GLY A 65 6.38 -7.54 9.80
C GLY A 65 5.32 -7.06 8.80
N LEU A 66 4.06 -7.45 9.01
CA LEU A 66 2.95 -7.00 8.17
C LEU A 66 2.73 -5.47 8.26
N ARG A 67 2.78 -4.89 9.46
CA ARG A 67 2.68 -3.43 9.67
C ARG A 67 3.83 -2.68 9.03
N PHE A 68 5.03 -3.25 9.04
CA PHE A 68 6.18 -2.67 8.36
C PHE A 68 5.99 -2.67 6.84
N LEU A 69 5.51 -3.79 6.27
CA LEU A 69 5.18 -3.88 4.84
C LEU A 69 4.09 -2.87 4.43
N GLU A 70 3.05 -2.72 5.24
CA GLU A 70 2.01 -1.70 5.04
C GLU A 70 2.60 -0.29 4.99
N LEU A 71 3.44 0.06 5.98
CA LEU A 71 4.08 1.37 6.06
C LEU A 71 4.96 1.64 4.83
N VAL A 72 5.76 0.66 4.41
CA VAL A 72 6.59 0.76 3.21
C VAL A 72 5.72 0.96 1.97
N GLY A 73 4.62 0.19 1.83
CA GLY A 73 3.66 0.36 0.74
C GLY A 73 3.06 1.76 0.71
N HIS A 74 2.69 2.30 1.87
CA HIS A 74 2.18 3.67 2.01
C HIS A 74 3.20 4.73 1.57
N ILE A 75 4.43 4.64 2.07
CA ILE A 75 5.52 5.59 1.73
C ILE A 75 5.78 5.57 0.23
N LEU A 76 5.90 4.38 -0.36
CA LEU A 76 6.13 4.22 -1.80
C LEU A 76 4.98 4.81 -2.62
N THR A 77 3.74 4.57 -2.19
CA THR A 77 2.54 5.12 -2.85
C THR A 77 2.60 6.65 -2.90
N TYR A 78 2.88 7.31 -1.77
CA TYR A 78 3.02 8.77 -1.73
C TYR A 78 4.21 9.28 -2.53
N ALA A 79 5.39 8.66 -2.38
CA ALA A 79 6.59 9.07 -3.10
C ALA A 79 6.42 8.99 -4.63
N VAL A 80 5.76 7.94 -5.12
CA VAL A 80 5.49 7.75 -6.56
C VAL A 80 4.41 8.71 -7.03
N ALA A 81 3.38 8.95 -6.22
CA ALA A 81 2.35 9.93 -6.53
C ALA A 81 2.97 11.33 -6.71
N ASP A 82 3.80 11.78 -5.77
CA ASP A 82 4.47 13.08 -5.85
C ASP A 82 5.36 13.17 -7.09
N TRP A 83 6.11 12.11 -7.38
CA TRP A 83 6.99 12.06 -8.56
C TRP A 83 6.20 12.19 -9.87
N VAL A 84 5.04 11.53 -10.00
CA VAL A 84 4.18 11.62 -11.18
C VAL A 84 3.47 12.97 -11.24
N VAL A 85 2.87 13.44 -10.14
CA VAL A 85 2.07 14.67 -10.09
C VAL A 85 2.94 15.90 -10.34
N ILE A 86 4.13 16.00 -9.75
CA ILE A 86 5.02 17.14 -9.96
C ILE A 86 5.44 17.23 -11.42
N ARG A 87 5.81 16.10 -12.04
CA ARG A 87 6.21 16.05 -13.45
C ARG A 87 5.04 16.36 -14.39
N ALA A 88 3.90 15.73 -14.17
CA ALA A 88 2.69 15.97 -14.96
C ALA A 88 2.20 17.43 -14.83
N SER A 89 2.31 18.05 -13.65
CA SER A 89 1.94 19.45 -13.44
C SER A 89 2.87 20.42 -14.17
N ARG A 90 4.17 20.10 -14.22
CA ARG A 90 5.15 20.86 -15.00
C ARG A 90 4.84 20.74 -16.49
N ASP A 91 4.61 19.52 -16.98
CA ASP A 91 4.37 19.26 -18.40
C ASP A 91 3.01 19.81 -18.86
N ALA A 92 2.03 19.96 -17.96
CA ALA A 92 0.74 20.57 -18.25
C ALA A 92 0.76 22.12 -18.29
N ARG A 93 1.81 22.75 -17.75
CA ARG A 93 2.01 24.22 -17.83
C ARG A 93 2.65 24.67 -19.14
N ILE A 94 3.26 23.77 -19.90
CA ILE A 94 3.90 24.01 -21.19
C ILE A 94 2.92 23.60 -22.30
#